data_AF-A0A2V9M6Z3-F1
#
_entry.id   AF-A0A2V9M6Z3-F1
#
_cell.length_a   1.000
_cell.length_b   1.000
_cell.length_c   1.000
_cell.angle_alpha   90.00
_cell.angle_beta   90.00
_cell.angle_gamma   90.00
#
_symmetry.space_group_name_H-M   'P 1'
#
loop_
_entity.id
_entity.type
_entity.pdbx_description
1 polymer ?
#
loop_
_entity_poly.entity_id
_entity_poly.type
_entity_poly.pdbx_seq_one_letter_code
_entity_poly.pdbx_strand_id
1 'polypeptide(L)' 'MRRTPVVQEGDGRDHSPYGCTIWMAGGGVKPGFTHGATGEFGYYAVEDRMHV' A
#
# COMPACT_ATOMS: atom_id res chain seq x y z
N MET A 1 14.57 1.38 1.90
CA MET A 1 13.76 0.18 1.58
C MET A 1 12.75 0.57 0.50
N ARG A 2 12.86 -0.03 -0.68
CA ARG A 2 12.60 0.56 -2.01
C ARG A 2 11.21 0.03 -2.51
N ARG A 3 10.21 0.87 -2.85
CA ARG A 3 8.75 0.49 -2.89
C ARG A 3 8.05 0.18 -4.24
N THR A 4 8.59 0.45 -5.43
CA THR A 4 8.00 0.00 -6.72
C THR A 4 9.07 -0.18 -7.80
N PRO A 5 9.02 -1.17 -8.70
CA PRO A 5 10.05 -1.39 -9.72
C PRO A 5 9.98 -0.40 -10.89
N VAL A 6 9.03 0.54 -10.89
CA VAL A 6 8.86 1.56 -11.92
C VAL A 6 9.39 2.91 -11.43
N VAL A 7 9.87 3.72 -12.36
CA VAL A 7 10.39 5.08 -12.13
C VAL A 7 9.71 6.02 -13.14
N GLN A 8 9.11 7.12 -12.68
CA GLN A 8 8.50 8.12 -13.57
C GLN A 8 9.56 8.93 -14.33
N GLU A 9 10.68 9.30 -13.68
CA GLU A 9 11.89 9.84 -14.31
C GLU A 9 13.15 9.57 -13.46
N GLY A 10 14.31 9.35 -14.10
CA GLY A 10 15.61 9.13 -13.44
C GLY A 10 15.90 7.69 -13.01
N ASP A 11 16.94 7.50 -12.19
CA ASP A 11 17.38 6.18 -11.70
C ASP A 11 17.02 6.05 -10.20
N GLY A 12 15.99 5.25 -9.87
CA GLY A 12 15.40 5.27 -8.53
C GLY A 12 14.32 4.20 -8.29
N ARG A 13 13.54 4.32 -7.22
CA ARG A 13 12.19 3.73 -7.16
C ARG A 13 11.22 4.85 -6.87
N ASP A 14 10.14 4.87 -7.61
CA ASP A 14 9.14 5.91 -7.51
C ASP A 14 8.39 5.87 -6.17
N HIS A 15 7.72 6.97 -5.83
CA HIS A 15 6.60 6.87 -4.91
C HIS A 15 5.61 5.87 -5.51
N SER A 16 5.11 4.94 -4.69
CA SER A 16 4.04 4.02 -5.11
C SER A 16 2.71 4.67 -4.71
N PRO A 17 2.05 5.47 -5.57
CA PRO A 17 0.78 6.13 -5.23
C PRO A 17 -0.39 5.14 -5.16
N TYR A 18 -0.19 3.91 -5.62
CA TYR A 18 -1.28 2.97 -5.90
C TYR A 18 -1.49 1.90 -4.83
N GLY A 19 -0.55 1.74 -3.91
CA GLY A 19 -0.64 0.78 -2.81
C GLY A 19 0.39 1.04 -1.72
N CYS A 20 -0.07 1.08 -0.46
CA CYS A 20 0.77 1.17 0.72
C CYS A 20 0.26 0.21 1.82
N THR A 21 1.17 -0.41 2.56
CA THR A 21 0.84 -1.24 3.73
C THR A 21 1.16 -0.45 4.99
N ILE A 22 0.20 -0.32 5.89
CA ILE A 22 0.32 0.40 7.16
C ILE A 22 0.01 -0.57 8.30
N TRP A 23 0.86 -0.60 9.32
CA TRP A 23 0.61 -1.33 10.57
C TRP A 23 -0.02 -0.37 11.59
N MET A 24 -1.15 -0.78 12.17
CA MET A 24 -1.84 -0.03 13.22
C MET A 24 -1.79 -0.81 14.54
N ALA A 25 -1.50 -0.11 15.64
CA ALA A 25 -1.55 -0.62 17.00
C ALA A 25 -2.03 0.48 17.95
N GLY A 26 -2.76 0.14 19.02
CA GLY A 26 -3.28 1.10 20.00
C GLY A 26 -4.75 0.89 20.36
N GLY A 27 -5.25 1.69 21.30
CA GLY A 27 -6.55 1.52 21.96
C GLY A 27 -7.74 1.52 21.00
N GLY A 28 -8.24 0.33 20.68
CA GLY A 28 -9.42 0.14 19.84
C GLY A 28 -9.17 -0.50 18.47
N VAL A 29 -7.91 -0.76 18.09
CA VAL A 29 -7.62 -1.55 16.89
C VAL A 29 -8.09 -2.98 17.13
N LYS A 30 -8.97 -3.48 16.25
CA LYS A 30 -9.48 -4.85 16.33
C LYS A 30 -8.33 -5.85 16.07
N PRO A 31 -8.10 -6.83 16.97
CA PRO A 31 -7.05 -7.82 16.75
C PRO A 31 -7.37 -8.69 15.54
N GLY A 32 -6.35 -9.00 14.73
CA GLY A 32 -6.50 -9.85 13.55
C GLY A 32 -7.31 -9.22 12.40
N PHE A 33 -7.48 -7.90 12.39
CA PHE A 33 -8.23 -7.20 11.35
C PHE A 33 -7.32 -6.78 10.19
N THR A 34 -7.73 -7.11 8.96
CA THR A 34 -7.13 -6.63 7.72
C THR A 34 -8.17 -5.82 6.97
N HIS A 35 -7.78 -4.68 6.41
CA HIS A 35 -8.66 -3.79 5.65
C HIS A 35 -8.05 -3.50 4.29
N GLY A 36 -8.84 -3.74 3.25
CA GLY A 36 -8.40 -3.66 1.86
C GLY A 36 -7.49 -4.81 1.43
N ALA A 37 -7.28 -4.88 0.12
CA ALA A 37 -6.44 -5.86 -0.55
C ALA A 37 -5.86 -5.24 -1.83
N THR A 38 -4.73 -5.78 -2.29
CA THR A 38 -4.15 -5.43 -3.60
C THR A 38 -4.37 -6.56 -4.59
N GLY A 39 -4.46 -6.24 -5.88
CA GLY A 39 -4.57 -7.25 -6.94
C GLY A 39 -3.35 -8.18 -6.98
N GLU A 40 -3.38 -9.21 -7.83
CA GLU A 40 -2.37 -10.28 -7.88
C GLU A 40 -0.90 -9.77 -7.96
N PHE A 41 -0.67 -8.65 -8.64
CA PHE A 41 0.65 -8.04 -8.77
C PHE A 41 1.01 -7.05 -7.65
N GLY A 42 0.15 -6.87 -6.66
CA GLY A 42 0.36 -5.98 -5.51
C GLY A 42 0.35 -4.48 -5.84
N TYR A 43 -0.07 -4.11 -7.05
CA TYR A 43 0.15 -2.77 -7.58
C TYR A 43 -0.99 -1.79 -7.29
N TYR A 44 -2.24 -2.24 -7.40
CA TYR A 44 -3.43 -1.42 -7.13
C TYR A 44 -4.25 -2.02 -5.98
N ALA A 45 -4.78 -1.16 -5.11
CA ALA A 45 -5.82 -1.55 -4.17
C ALA A 45 -7.11 -1.92 -4.93
N VAL A 46 -7.64 -3.12 -4.67
CA VAL A 46 -8.85 -3.67 -5.31
C VAL A 46 -10.03 -3.76 -4.34
N GLU A 47 -9.77 -3.79 -3.04
CA GLU A 47 -10.78 -3.79 -1.97
C GLU A 47 -10.60 -2.56 -1.07
N ASP A 48 -11.72 -2.02 -0.57
CA ASP A 48 -11.78 -0.90 0.39
C ASP A 48 -10.83 0.27 0.10
N ARG A 49 -10.85 0.73 -1.16
CA ARG A 49 -9.96 1.80 -1.63
C ARG A 49 -10.19 3.10 -0.87
N MET A 50 -9.11 3.67 -0.34
CA MET A 50 -9.09 5.01 0.25
C MET A 50 -8.08 5.90 -0.47
N HIS A 51 -8.32 7.21 -0.42
CA HIS A 51 -7.45 8.25 -0.98
C HIS A 51 -7.06 9.21 0.14
N VAL A 52 -5.84 9.72 0.09
CA VAL A 52 -5.30 10.70 1.05
C VAL A 52 -5.24 12.06 0.38
#